data_AF-A2EGW4-F1
#
_entry.id   AF-A2EGW4-F1
#
_cell.length_a   1.000
_cell.length_b   1.000
_cell.length_c   1.000
_cell.angle_alpha   90.00
_cell.angle_beta   90.00
_cell.angle_gamma   90.00
#
_symmetry.space_group_name_H-M   'P 1'
#
loop_
_entity.id
_entity.type
_entity.pdbx_description
1 polymer ?
#
loop_
_entity_poly.entity_id
_entity_poly.type
_entity_poly.pdbx_seq_one_letter_code
_entity_poly.pdbx_strand_id
1 'polypeptide(L)'
;MIYYRLSNEYYGNLNVTVRRNQYIFGYPCADSFGNCSPYTVEFSKGTYKFEAWGSSGKWEFGLPGFGGYSSGILNINESLTLYLFVGSISTFNSMLYPPNYGIYGGASTDIRLNVSSIFEWFDALSLRSRILVAGSGGSAE
;
A
#
# COMPACT_ATOMS: atom_id res chain seq x y z
N MET A 1 -11.45 2.94 17.56
CA MET A 1 -10.87 1.58 17.51
C MET A 1 -10.90 1.14 16.05
N ILE A 2 -10.01 0.25 15.62
CA ILE A 2 -10.00 -0.23 14.24
C ILE A 2 -10.04 -1.76 14.22
N TYR A 3 -10.63 -2.32 13.18
CA TYR A 3 -10.55 -3.74 12.85
C TYR A 3 -9.86 -3.88 11.49
N TYR A 4 -9.02 -4.88 11.32
CA TYR A 4 -8.28 -5.07 10.08
C TYR A 4 -8.11 -6.54 9.72
N ARG A 5 -8.07 -6.81 8.43
CA ARG A 5 -7.77 -8.11 7.83
C ARG A 5 -7.07 -7.94 6.48
N LEU A 6 -6.52 -9.01 5.93
CA LEU A 6 -6.20 -9.03 4.50
C LEU A 6 -7.51 -9.02 3.71
N SER A 7 -7.57 -8.22 2.65
CA SER A 7 -8.73 -8.19 1.76
C SER A 7 -8.92 -9.52 1.01
N ASN A 8 -7.81 -10.14 0.61
CA ASN A 8 -7.75 -11.46 0.00
C ASN A 8 -6.84 -12.36 0.84
N GLU A 9 -7.44 -13.25 1.62
CA GLU A 9 -6.74 -14.14 2.56
C GLU A 9 -5.90 -15.21 1.85
N TYR A 10 -6.04 -15.41 0.54
CA TYR A 10 -5.20 -16.32 -0.24
C TYR A 10 -3.81 -15.75 -0.55
N TYR A 11 -3.62 -14.43 -0.43
CA TYR A 11 -2.36 -13.76 -0.78
C TYR A 11 -1.76 -12.97 0.39
N GLY A 12 -0.58 -13.39 0.85
CA GLY A 12 0.17 -12.73 1.91
C GLY A 12 -0.18 -13.18 3.32
N ASN A 13 0.41 -12.51 4.32
CA ASN A 13 0.16 -12.71 5.74
C ASN A 13 -0.03 -11.34 6.43
N LEU A 14 -0.77 -11.32 7.54
CA LEU A 14 -0.91 -10.10 8.33
C LEU A 14 0.45 -9.64 8.86
N ASN A 15 0.86 -8.43 8.48
CA ASN A 15 2.10 -7.79 8.89
C ASN A 15 1.76 -6.45 9.56
N VAL A 16 1.22 -6.52 10.78
CA VAL A 16 0.75 -5.35 11.52
C VAL A 16 1.38 -5.32 12.90
N THR A 17 2.08 -4.23 13.21
CA THR A 17 2.63 -3.98 14.55
C THR A 17 1.76 -2.95 15.26
N VAL A 18 1.27 -3.28 16.46
CA VAL A 18 0.44 -2.41 17.29
C VAL A 18 1.24 -1.88 18.46
N ARG A 19 1.29 -0.56 18.63
CA ARG A 19 1.92 0.12 19.77
C ARG A 19 1.00 1.21 20.30
N ARG A 20 0.37 0.98 21.46
CA ARG A 20 -0.61 1.89 22.06
C ARG A 20 -1.75 2.21 21.08
N ASN A 21 -1.80 3.45 20.59
CA ASN A 21 -2.78 3.96 19.63
C ASN A 21 -2.26 4.03 18.19
N GLN A 22 -1.09 3.43 17.90
CA GLN A 22 -0.48 3.39 16.58
C GLN A 22 -0.54 1.97 16.00
N TYR A 23 -0.89 1.89 14.72
CA TYR A 23 -0.92 0.67 13.93
C TYR A 23 0.02 0.87 12.74
N ILE A 24 1.03 0.02 12.64
CA ILE A 24 2.03 0.06 11.55
C ILE A 24 1.74 -1.12 10.65
N PHE A 25 1.32 -0.83 9.42
CA PHE A 25 1.03 -1.82 8.39
C PHE A 25 2.27 -1.97 7.50
N GLY A 26 2.91 -3.13 7.54
CA GLY A 26 3.99 -3.50 6.65
C GLY A 26 3.47 -4.06 5.34
N TYR A 27 4.37 -4.32 4.39
CA TYR A 27 4.01 -5.07 3.18
C TYR A 27 3.58 -6.50 3.58
N PRO A 28 2.39 -6.99 3.16
CA PRO A 28 1.86 -8.28 3.62
C PRO A 28 2.44 -9.50 2.90
N CYS A 29 3.18 -9.30 1.80
CA CYS A 29 3.64 -10.39 0.95
C CYS A 29 5.16 -10.52 0.97
N ALA A 30 5.68 -11.60 0.41
CA ALA A 30 7.10 -11.69 0.12
C ALA A 30 7.44 -10.75 -1.05
N ASP A 31 8.68 -10.24 -1.08
CA ASP A 31 9.21 -9.40 -2.18
C ASP A 31 9.50 -10.23 -3.46
N SER A 32 8.60 -11.17 -3.79
CA SER A 32 8.61 -11.98 -4.99
C SER A 32 7.58 -11.46 -6.00
N PHE A 33 7.85 -11.64 -7.29
CA PHE A 33 6.90 -11.35 -8.36
C PHE A 33 5.60 -12.13 -8.15
N GLY A 34 4.46 -11.44 -8.02
CA GLY A 34 3.17 -12.13 -7.88
C GLY A 34 2.03 -11.27 -7.38
N ASN A 35 0.92 -11.96 -7.12
CA ASN A 35 -0.28 -11.40 -6.51
C ASN A 35 -0.03 -11.08 -5.03
N CYS A 36 -0.59 -9.98 -4.56
CA CYS A 36 -0.57 -9.61 -3.15
C CYS A 36 -1.95 -9.08 -2.75
N SER A 37 -2.20 -9.01 -1.44
CA SER A 37 -3.46 -8.48 -0.91
C SER A 37 -3.26 -7.09 -0.28
N PRO A 38 -4.18 -6.14 -0.52
CA PRO A 38 -4.29 -4.97 0.35
C PRO A 38 -4.85 -5.38 1.73
N TYR A 39 -4.83 -4.44 2.68
CA TYR A 39 -5.57 -4.56 3.94
C TYR A 39 -6.96 -3.94 3.78
N THR A 40 -7.99 -4.59 4.33
CA THR A 40 -9.29 -3.97 4.61
C THR A 40 -9.29 -3.53 6.06
N VAL A 41 -9.51 -2.25 6.30
CA VAL A 41 -9.50 -1.68 7.66
C VAL A 41 -10.78 -0.90 7.91
N GLU A 42 -11.49 -1.29 8.96
CA GLU A 42 -12.73 -0.66 9.41
C GLU A 42 -12.41 0.28 10.57
N PHE A 43 -12.76 1.55 10.40
CA PHE A 43 -12.53 2.60 11.39
C PHE A 43 -13.84 2.98 12.06
N SER A 44 -13.86 2.98 13.40
CA SER A 44 -14.92 3.64 14.16
C SER A 44 -14.82 5.16 14.02
N LYS A 45 -15.92 5.88 14.28
CA LYS A 45 -15.95 7.34 14.42
C LYS A 45 -14.77 7.86 15.24
N GLY A 46 -14.09 8.90 14.74
CA GLY A 46 -12.95 9.51 15.40
C GLY A 46 -12.05 10.30 14.44
N THR A 47 -10.99 10.89 14.98
CA THR A 47 -9.96 11.59 14.20
C THR A 47 -8.72 10.73 14.15
N TYR A 48 -8.24 10.45 12.94
CA TYR A 48 -7.08 9.58 12.71
C TYR A 48 -6.02 10.32 11.91
N LYS A 49 -4.76 10.20 12.34
CA LYS A 49 -3.61 10.61 11.53
C LYS A 49 -3.16 9.41 10.70
N PHE A 50 -3.02 9.62 9.40
CA PHE A 50 -2.46 8.66 8.46
C PHE A 50 -1.09 9.12 8.00
N GLU A 51 -0.16 8.18 7.91
CA GLU A 51 1.20 8.38 7.42
C GLU A 51 1.52 7.21 6.49
N ALA A 52 2.09 7.51 5.33
CA ALA A 52 2.43 6.54 4.31
C ALA A 52 3.82 6.82 3.74
N TRP A 53 4.53 5.74 3.43
CA TRP A 53 5.83 5.76 2.77
C TRP A 53 5.75 4.88 1.52
N GLY A 54 6.15 5.42 0.38
CA GLY A 54 6.36 4.62 -0.82
C GLY A 54 7.62 3.77 -0.68
N SER A 55 7.72 2.69 -1.46
CA SER A 55 8.93 1.87 -1.48
C SER A 55 10.06 2.56 -2.25
N SER A 56 11.31 2.21 -1.93
CA SER A 56 12.47 2.56 -2.75
C SER A 56 12.43 1.82 -4.09
N GLY A 57 13.18 2.31 -5.07
CA GLY A 57 13.50 1.51 -6.26
C GLY A 57 14.30 0.26 -5.92
N LYS A 58 14.41 -0.66 -6.89
CA LYS A 58 15.30 -1.82 -6.77
C LYS A 58 16.76 -1.37 -6.89
N TRP A 59 17.61 -1.91 -6.01
CA TRP A 59 19.05 -1.66 -6.00
C TRP A 59 19.75 -2.73 -6.83
N GLU A 60 20.31 -2.35 -7.98
CA GLU A 60 21.12 -3.26 -8.80
C GLU A 60 22.45 -2.64 -9.22
N PHE A 61 22.44 -1.43 -9.81
CA PHE A 61 23.65 -0.76 -10.31
C PHE A 61 23.96 0.59 -9.64
N GLY A 62 23.20 0.97 -8.61
CA GLY A 62 23.42 2.20 -7.86
C GLY A 62 22.43 2.37 -6.71
N LEU A 63 22.48 3.54 -6.05
CA LEU A 63 21.54 3.90 -4.98
C LEU A 63 20.17 4.21 -5.59
N PRO A 64 19.13 3.41 -5.33
CA PRO A 64 17.81 3.70 -5.85
C PRO A 64 17.22 4.95 -5.18
N GLY A 65 16.26 5.58 -5.85
CA GLY A 65 15.46 6.63 -5.24
C GLY A 65 14.70 6.08 -4.03
N PHE A 66 14.65 6.88 -2.96
CA PHE A 66 13.75 6.60 -1.84
C PHE A 66 12.30 6.90 -2.23
N GLY A 67 11.35 6.16 -1.65
CA GLY A 67 9.94 6.50 -1.79
C GLY A 67 9.58 7.78 -1.05
N GLY A 68 8.53 8.44 -1.52
CA GLY A 68 8.00 9.65 -0.91
C GLY A 68 7.26 9.35 0.41
N TYR A 69 7.04 10.41 1.17
CA TYR A 69 6.22 10.41 2.37
C TYR A 69 4.96 11.25 2.14
N SER A 70 3.83 10.79 2.66
CA SER A 70 2.57 11.55 2.67
C SER A 70 1.85 11.35 3.99
N SER A 71 1.20 12.41 4.48
CA SER A 71 0.42 12.34 5.72
C SER A 71 -0.77 13.26 5.69
N GLY A 72 -1.80 12.87 6.44
CA GLY A 72 -3.02 13.66 6.58
C GLY A 72 -3.79 13.28 7.83
N ILE A 73 -4.75 14.13 8.18
CA ILE A 73 -5.71 13.88 9.26
C ILE A 73 -7.09 13.68 8.63
N LEU A 74 -7.75 12.59 8.98
CA LEU A 74 -9.12 12.30 8.53
C LEU A 74 -10.07 12.29 9.73
N ASN A 75 -11.14 13.08 9.62
CA ASN A 75 -12.25 13.06 10.56
C ASN A 75 -13.33 12.12 10.05
N ILE A 76 -13.54 11.03 10.78
CA ILE A 76 -14.48 9.97 10.46
C ILE A 76 -15.71 10.18 11.34
N ASN A 77 -16.84 10.56 10.74
CA ASN A 77 -18.07 10.90 11.46
C ASN A 77 -18.98 9.68 11.74
N GLU A 78 -18.84 8.64 10.93
CA GLU A 78 -19.54 7.35 11.00
C GLU A 78 -18.56 6.24 10.59
N SER A 79 -18.90 4.97 10.82
CA SER A 79 -18.00 3.86 10.47
C SER A 79 -17.56 3.93 9.01
N LEU A 80 -16.25 3.84 8.77
CA LEU A 80 -15.67 3.96 7.43
C LEU A 80 -14.69 2.81 7.18
N THR A 81 -14.83 2.15 6.04
CA THR A 81 -13.89 1.14 5.57
C THR A 81 -12.91 1.78 4.60
N LEU A 82 -11.62 1.58 4.84
CA LEU A 82 -10.53 2.00 3.96
C LEU A 82 -9.71 0.79 3.54
N TYR A 83 -9.14 0.87 2.34
CA TYR A 83 -8.27 -0.17 1.79
C TYR A 83 -6.85 0.37 1.71
N LEU A 84 -5.92 -0.33 2.36
CA LEU A 84 -4.51 0.07 2.42
C LEU A 84 -3.71 -0.77 1.44
N PHE A 85 -3.23 -0.15 0.37
CA PHE A 85 -2.32 -0.74 -0.59
C PHE A 85 -0.90 -0.36 -0.18
N VAL A 86 -0.21 -1.28 0.50
CA VAL A 86 1.19 -1.06 0.91
C VAL A 86 2.10 -1.50 -0.22
N GLY A 87 2.99 -0.62 -0.67
CA GLY A 87 3.96 -0.91 -1.71
C GLY A 87 5.27 -1.50 -1.17
N SER A 88 5.93 -2.32 -1.98
CA SER A 88 7.30 -2.79 -1.79
C SER A 88 8.11 -2.71 -3.10
N ILE A 89 9.29 -3.31 -3.17
CA ILE A 89 10.10 -3.48 -4.39
C ILE A 89 9.54 -4.57 -5.34
N SER A 90 8.30 -5.01 -5.11
CA SER A 90 7.56 -5.96 -5.96
C SER A 90 6.80 -5.26 -7.08
N THR A 91 6.10 -6.02 -7.93
CA THR A 91 5.23 -5.47 -8.98
C THR A 91 3.86 -5.01 -8.48
N PHE A 92 3.41 -5.49 -7.32
CA PHE A 92 2.11 -5.12 -6.76
C PHE A 92 2.05 -3.64 -6.44
N ASN A 93 0.99 -2.96 -6.90
CA ASN A 93 0.83 -1.51 -6.80
C ASN A 93 2.01 -0.70 -7.40
N SER A 94 2.67 -1.28 -8.40
CA SER A 94 3.75 -0.65 -9.17
C SER A 94 3.49 -0.77 -10.67
N MET A 95 3.48 -2.01 -11.19
CA MET A 95 3.39 -2.27 -12.62
C MET A 95 2.75 -3.62 -12.95
N LEU A 96 2.08 -3.68 -14.09
CA LEU A 96 1.47 -4.91 -14.63
C LEU A 96 2.50 -5.83 -15.31
N TYR A 97 3.48 -5.24 -15.98
CA TYR A 97 4.42 -5.95 -16.84
C TYR A 97 5.85 -5.57 -16.46
N PRO A 98 6.53 -6.36 -15.60
CA PRO A 98 7.91 -6.07 -15.24
C PRO A 98 8.84 -6.19 -16.46
N PRO A 99 9.85 -5.31 -16.59
CA PRO A 99 10.82 -5.41 -17.68
C PRO A 99 11.68 -6.67 -17.54
N ASN A 100 12.09 -7.25 -18.68
CA ASN A 100 12.91 -8.47 -18.73
C ASN A 100 14.25 -8.35 -18.00
N TYR A 101 14.77 -7.12 -17.85
CA TYR A 101 16.04 -6.85 -17.18
C TYR A 101 15.90 -6.69 -15.66
N GLY A 102 14.68 -6.73 -15.11
CA GLY A 102 14.46 -6.73 -13.66
C GLY A 102 14.80 -5.43 -12.94
N ILE A 103 15.15 -4.35 -13.65
CA ILE A 103 15.41 -3.02 -13.08
C ILE A 103 14.13 -2.21 -13.16
N TYR A 104 13.60 -1.80 -12.00
CA TYR A 104 12.39 -0.99 -11.94
C TYR A 104 12.25 -0.24 -10.61
N GLY A 105 11.44 0.82 -10.62
CA GLY A 105 11.11 1.60 -9.43
C GLY A 105 10.24 0.85 -8.43
N GLY A 106 10.15 1.35 -7.20
CA GLY A 106 9.33 0.74 -6.15
C GLY A 106 7.84 0.84 -6.43
N ALA A 107 7.03 0.22 -5.57
CA ALA A 107 5.58 0.41 -5.55
C ALA A 107 5.17 1.58 -4.65
N SER A 108 4.08 2.25 -5.03
CA SER A 108 3.47 3.28 -4.20
C SER A 108 2.75 2.66 -2.99
N THR A 109 2.61 3.45 -1.92
CA THR A 109 1.69 3.13 -0.83
C THR A 109 0.53 4.11 -0.86
N ASP A 110 -0.71 3.62 -0.84
CA ASP A 110 -1.89 4.46 -0.94
C ASP A 110 -3.10 3.93 -0.15
N ILE A 111 -4.02 4.84 0.14
CA ILE A 111 -5.26 4.58 0.88
C ILE A 111 -6.44 4.86 -0.04
N ARG A 112 -7.36 3.89 -0.17
CA ARG A 112 -8.50 3.95 -1.09
C ARG A 112 -9.83 3.81 -0.38
N LEU A 113 -10.85 4.46 -0.93
CA LEU A 113 -12.25 4.30 -0.48
C LEU A 113 -12.95 3.11 -1.16
N ASN A 114 -12.54 2.76 -2.39
CA ASN A 114 -13.18 1.72 -3.19
C ASN A 114 -12.14 0.72 -3.74
N VAL A 115 -12.61 -0.50 -3.99
CA VAL A 115 -11.85 -1.61 -4.61
C VAL A 115 -12.79 -2.43 -5.50
N SER A 116 -12.22 -3.15 -6.48
CA SER A 116 -12.97 -4.16 -7.23
C SER A 116 -13.29 -5.37 -6.34
N SER A 117 -14.25 -6.21 -6.76
CA SER A 117 -14.66 -7.41 -6.03
C SER A 117 -13.54 -8.44 -5.82
N ILE A 118 -12.47 -8.35 -6.62
CA ILE A 118 -11.29 -9.21 -6.56
C ILE A 118 -10.03 -8.47 -6.09
N PHE A 119 -10.18 -7.22 -5.63
CA PHE A 119 -9.09 -6.39 -5.08
C PHE A 119 -7.93 -6.13 -6.05
N GLU A 120 -8.23 -5.96 -7.34
CA GLU A 120 -7.22 -5.59 -8.35
C GLU A 120 -6.65 -4.20 -8.05
N TRP A 121 -5.34 -4.15 -7.81
CA TRP A 121 -4.65 -2.90 -7.47
C TRP A 121 -4.63 -1.87 -8.61
N PHE A 122 -4.79 -2.31 -9.86
CA PHE A 122 -4.82 -1.47 -11.06
C PHE A 122 -6.23 -1.12 -11.53
N ASP A 123 -7.28 -1.49 -10.79
CA ASP A 123 -8.65 -1.11 -11.13
C ASP A 123 -8.82 0.42 -11.17
N ALA A 124 -9.40 0.93 -12.26
CA ALA A 124 -9.49 2.37 -12.51
C ALA A 124 -10.40 3.10 -11.52
N LEU A 125 -11.49 2.46 -11.07
CA LEU A 125 -12.41 3.06 -10.09
C LEU A 125 -11.77 3.10 -8.70
N SER A 126 -11.07 2.04 -8.32
CA SER A 126 -10.26 1.98 -7.11
C SER A 126 -9.18 3.07 -7.11
N LEU A 127 -8.40 3.18 -8.18
CA LEU A 127 -7.32 4.19 -8.30
C LEU A 127 -7.84 5.63 -8.22
N ARG A 128 -9.05 5.92 -8.73
CA ARG A 128 -9.67 7.26 -8.62
C ARG A 128 -10.19 7.57 -7.22
N SER A 129 -10.32 6.56 -6.37
CA SER A 129 -10.82 6.70 -4.99
C SER A 129 -9.71 6.90 -3.95
N ARG A 130 -8.46 7.08 -4.38
CA ARG A 130 -7.32 7.32 -3.51
C ARG A 130 -7.47 8.65 -2.76
N ILE A 131 -7.31 8.60 -1.44
CA ILE A 131 -7.37 9.79 -0.56
C ILE A 131 -6.02 10.16 0.05
N LEU A 132 -5.04 9.25 0.00
CA LEU A 132 -3.66 9.50 0.38
C LEU A 132 -2.75 8.66 -0.53
N VAL A 133 -1.69 9.26 -1.06
CA VAL A 133 -0.71 8.58 -1.92
C VAL A 133 0.70 8.98 -1.50
N ALA A 134 1.55 7.99 -1.28
CA ALA A 134 2.99 8.13 -1.17
C ALA A 134 3.63 7.45 -2.39
N GLY A 135 4.18 8.26 -3.29
CA GLY A 135 4.82 7.79 -4.52
C GLY A 135 6.08 6.98 -4.24
N SER A 136 6.44 6.08 -5.16
CA SER A 136 7.65 5.28 -5.06
C SER A 136 8.90 6.03 -5.51
N GLY A 137 10.07 5.49 -5.16
CA GLY A 137 11.35 5.90 -5.72
C GLY A 137 11.66 5.20 -7.03
N GLY A 138 12.37 5.90 -7.93
CA GLY A 138 12.90 5.33 -9.17
C GLY A 138 14.02 4.31 -8.93
N SER A 139 14.25 3.43 -9.90
CA SER A 139 15.45 2.58 -9.94
C SER A 139 16.70 3.40 -10.18
N ALA A 140 17.85 2.82 -9.81
CA ALA A 140 19.14 3.27 -10.31
C ALA A 140 19.50 2.47 -11.58
N GLU A 141 19.88 3.20 -12.63
CA GLU A 141 20.51 2.68 -13.85
C GLU A 141 22.02 2.94 -13.81
#